data_AF-A0A8X6XAI4-F1
#
_entry.id   AF-A0A8X6XAI4-F1
#
_cell.length_a   1.000
_cell.length_b   1.000
_cell.length_c   1.000
_cell.angle_alpha   90.00
_cell.angle_beta   90.00
_cell.angle_gamma   90.00
#
_symmetry.space_group_name_H-M   'P 1'
#
loop_
_entity.id
_entity.type
_entity.pdbx_description
1 polymer ?
#
loop_
_entity_poly.entity_id
_entity_poly.type
_entity_poly.pdbx_seq_one_letter_code
_entity_poly.pdbx_strand_id
1 'polypeptide(L)'
;MNLKPIEMKNIIHSVFGGSTLQKQDHRVYEITLQNVNRGFSFDIQVLDQPITCGKIPRINKGIWEKELKGKNITLTDHGRGCSDIELLIEADFCGHLFSGNIWT
;
A
#
# COMPACT_ATOMS: atom_id res chain seq x y z
N MET A 1 14.86 2.46 3.31
CA MET A 1 15.47 1.57 2.30
C MET A 1 16.49 2.39 1.50
N ASN A 2 17.66 1.84 1.15
CA ASN A 2 18.66 2.55 0.33
C ASN A 2 18.40 2.27 -1.17
N LEU A 3 17.30 2.79 -1.69
CA LEU A 3 16.94 2.61 -3.10
C LEU A 3 17.56 3.73 -3.95
N LYS A 4 17.93 3.40 -5.19
CA LYS A 4 18.35 4.38 -6.19
C LYS A 4 17.18 4.62 -7.15
N PRO A 5 16.85 5.89 -7.45
CA PRO A 5 15.80 6.18 -8.41
C PRO A 5 16.22 5.71 -9.80
N ILE A 6 15.29 5.10 -10.53
CA ILE A 6 15.51 4.64 -11.91
C ILE A 6 15.13 5.71 -12.93
N GLU A 7 14.20 6.61 -12.59
CA GLU A 7 13.77 7.73 -13.43
C GLU A 7 13.08 8.83 -12.61
N MET A 8 12.76 9.94 -13.29
CA MET A 8 11.93 11.04 -12.78
C MET A 8 10.66 11.15 -13.62
N LYS A 9 9.50 11.22 -12.98
CA LYS A 9 8.20 11.41 -13.63
C LYS A 9 7.53 12.71 -13.17
N ASN A 10 7.03 13.50 -14.12
CA ASN A 10 6.17 14.65 -13.84
C ASN A 10 4.71 14.22 -13.98
N ILE A 11 3.95 14.22 -12.87
CA ILE A 11 2.60 13.63 -12.80
C ILE A 11 1.59 14.68 -12.34
N ILE A 12 0.39 14.63 -12.92
CA ILE A 12 -0.79 15.38 -12.45
C ILE A 12 -1.74 14.39 -11.79
N HIS A 13 -1.90 14.50 -10.48
CA HIS A 13 -2.86 13.68 -9.75
C HIS A 13 -4.28 14.20 -9.96
N SER A 14 -5.19 13.33 -10.37
CA SER A 14 -6.62 13.61 -10.45
C SER A 14 -7.32 12.92 -9.29
N VAL A 15 -8.12 13.65 -8.51
CA VAL A 15 -8.87 13.07 -7.39
C VAL A 15 -10.32 12.81 -7.77
N PHE A 16 -10.96 11.89 -7.04
CA PHE A 16 -12.40 11.66 -7.17
C PHE A 16 -13.16 12.99 -7.01
N GLY A 17 -14.06 13.28 -7.94
CA GLY A 17 -14.73 14.58 -8.04
C GLY A 17 -14.20 15.50 -9.16
N GLY A 18 -13.19 15.06 -9.91
CA GLY A 18 -12.76 15.70 -11.16
C GLY A 18 -11.83 16.91 -10.97
N SER A 19 -11.40 17.20 -9.74
CA SER A 19 -10.35 18.18 -9.50
C SER A 19 -8.97 17.56 -9.74
N THR A 20 -8.08 18.35 -10.35
CA THR A 20 -6.68 18.00 -10.55
C THR A 20 -5.82 18.74 -9.55
N LEU A 21 -4.86 18.05 -8.94
CA LEU A 21 -3.83 18.68 -8.13
C LEU A 21 -2.76 19.31 -9.01
N GLN A 22 -1.88 20.12 -8.39
CA GLN A 22 -0.73 20.67 -9.08
C GLN A 22 0.20 19.55 -9.58
N LYS A 23 0.93 19.84 -10.66
CA LYS A 23 1.97 18.95 -11.18
C LYS A 23 3.02 18.69 -10.11
N GLN A 24 3.44 17.43 -9.96
CA GLN A 24 4.48 17.04 -9.02
C GLN A 24 5.52 16.17 -9.73
N ASP A 25 6.79 16.40 -9.40
CA ASP A 25 7.89 15.53 -9.81
C ASP A 25 8.08 14.42 -8.79
N HIS A 26 8.13 13.19 -9.29
CA HIS A 26 8.32 11.99 -8.50
C HIS A 26 9.56 11.25 -9.00
N ARG A 27 10.38 10.78 -8.05
CA ARG A 27 11.36 9.73 -8.34
C ARG A 27 10.64 8.41 -8.42
N VAL A 28 10.95 7.63 -9.43
CA VAL A 28 10.47 6.26 -9.56
C VAL A 28 11.55 5.32 -9.06
N TYR A 29 11.14 4.31 -8.30
CA TYR A 29 12.00 3.24 -7.81
C TYR A 29 11.43 1.90 -8.26
N GLU A 30 12.33 0.97 -8.55
CA GLU A 30 11.97 -0.43 -8.74
C GLU A 30 12.19 -1.17 -7.42
N ILE A 31 11.16 -1.91 -6.98
CA ILE A 31 11.22 -2.74 -5.78
C ILE A 31 10.66 -4.12 -6.07
N THR A 32 11.21 -5.14 -5.41
CA THR A 32 10.64 -6.48 -5.41
C THR A 32 9.67 -6.62 -4.24
N LEU A 33 8.39 -6.89 -4.54
CA LEU A 33 7.42 -7.29 -3.55
C LEU A 33 7.42 -8.81 -3.40
N GLN A 34 7.26 -9.27 -2.17
CA GLN A 34 7.18 -10.69 -1.84
C GLN A 34 5.96 -10.91 -0.94
N ASN A 35 5.19 -11.94 -1.25
CA ASN A 35 4.03 -12.29 -0.44
C ASN A 35 4.46 -12.82 0.94
N VAL A 36 3.51 -12.89 1.89
CA VAL A 36 3.81 -13.19 3.30
C VAL A 36 4.49 -14.56 3.48
N ASN A 37 4.13 -15.55 2.68
CA ASN A 37 4.72 -16.90 2.74
C ASN A 37 6.00 -17.04 1.91
N ARG A 38 6.44 -15.97 1.23
CA ARG A 38 7.63 -15.91 0.36
C ARG A 38 7.61 -16.84 -0.84
N GLY A 39 6.47 -17.43 -1.18
CA GLY A 39 6.29 -18.32 -2.33
C GLY A 39 6.08 -17.59 -3.66
N PHE A 40 5.83 -16.28 -3.63
CA PHE A 40 5.61 -15.46 -4.82
C PHE A 40 6.24 -14.09 -4.65
N SER A 41 6.87 -13.60 -5.72
CA SER A 41 7.45 -12.27 -5.78
C SER A 41 7.37 -11.70 -7.18
N PHE A 42 7.30 -10.37 -7.28
CA PHE A 42 7.28 -9.64 -8.53
C PHE A 42 7.85 -8.24 -8.32
N ASP A 43 8.42 -7.69 -9.38
CA ASP A 43 8.96 -6.33 -9.37
C ASP A 43 7.86 -5.33 -9.74
N ILE A 44 7.86 -4.19 -9.05
CA ILE A 44 6.97 -3.07 -9.34
C ILE A 44 7.74 -1.75 -9.35
N GLN A 45 7.18 -0.78 -10.07
CA GLN A 45 7.61 0.60 -10.00
C GLN A 45 6.75 1.38 -9.02
N VAL A 46 7.38 2.11 -8.12
CA VAL A 46 6.72 2.95 -7.11
C VAL A 46 7.24 4.39 -7.20
N LEU A 47 6.37 5.33 -6.87
CA LEU A 47 6.70 6.76 -6.82
C LEU A 47 7.10 7.15 -5.39
N ASP A 48 8.12 7.99 -5.21
CA ASP A 48 8.27 8.66 -3.91
C ASP A 48 7.14 9.65 -3.67
N GLN A 49 6.73 9.76 -2.41
CA GLN A 49 5.85 10.83 -1.98
C GLN A 49 6.20 11.23 -0.56
N PRO A 50 6.36 12.54 -0.25
CA PRO A 50 6.66 12.99 1.10
C PRO A 50 5.63 12.53 2.13
N ILE A 51 4.38 12.43 1.71
CA ILE A 51 3.26 11.88 2.49
C ILE A 51 2.48 10.95 1.55
N THR A 52 2.65 9.64 1.72
CA THR A 52 1.98 8.59 0.93
C THR A 52 0.48 8.55 1.25
N CYS A 53 0.16 8.46 2.54
CA CYS A 53 -1.15 8.75 3.10
C CYS A 53 -0.95 9.48 4.42
N GLY A 54 -1.93 10.28 4.84
CA GLY A 54 -1.91 10.89 6.17
C GLY A 54 -1.80 9.83 7.27
N LYS A 55 -1.71 10.29 8.51
CA LYS A 55 -1.63 9.42 9.68
C LYS A 55 -2.85 8.50 9.80
N ILE A 56 -2.67 7.20 9.59
CA ILE A 56 -3.69 6.16 9.83
C ILE A 56 -3.53 5.62 11.26
N PRO A 57 -4.48 5.88 12.17
CA PRO A 57 -4.40 5.33 13.52
C PRO A 57 -4.61 3.81 13.49
N ARG A 58 -3.84 3.10 14.30
CA ARG A 58 -4.03 1.65 14.48
C ARG A 58 -5.39 1.35 15.07
N ILE A 59 -5.87 0.15 14.78
CA ILE A 59 -7.19 -0.27 15.20
C ILE A 59 -7.18 -0.63 16.69
N ASN A 60 -8.05 0.04 17.46
CA ASN A 60 -8.25 -0.22 18.88
C ASN A 60 -9.07 -1.50 19.09
N LYS A 61 -8.84 -2.23 20.17
CA LYS A 61 -9.64 -3.44 20.46
C LYS A 61 -11.12 -3.10 20.68
N GLY A 62 -12.00 -3.94 20.15
CA GLY A 62 -13.45 -3.74 20.26
C GLY A 62 -14.26 -5.03 20.16
N ILE A 63 -15.56 -4.93 20.45
CA ILE A 63 -16.50 -6.06 20.43
C ILE A 63 -16.55 -6.71 19.04
N TRP A 64 -16.38 -5.90 17.99
CA TRP A 64 -16.33 -6.33 16.60
C TRP A 64 -15.19 -7.32 16.29
N GLU A 65 -14.13 -7.43 17.11
CA GLU A 65 -13.05 -8.40 16.89
C GLU A 65 -13.59 -9.84 16.91
N LYS A 66 -14.54 -10.12 17.82
CA LYS A 66 -15.18 -11.44 17.90
C LYS A 66 -16.04 -11.71 16.68
N GLU A 67 -16.77 -10.70 16.20
CA GLU A 67 -17.63 -10.83 15.02
C GLU A 67 -16.80 -11.07 13.75
N LEU A 68 -15.73 -10.30 13.55
CA LEU A 68 -14.81 -10.47 12.42
C LEU A 68 -14.14 -11.84 12.46
N LYS A 69 -13.67 -12.27 13.64
CA LYS A 69 -13.10 -13.60 13.80
C LYS A 69 -14.12 -14.71 13.50
N GLY A 70 -15.37 -14.54 13.92
CA GLY A 70 -16.47 -15.46 13.58
C GLY A 70 -16.76 -15.54 12.08
N LYS A 71 -16.40 -14.50 11.31
CA LYS A 71 -16.46 -14.44 9.85
C LYS A 71 -15.14 -14.82 9.17
N ASN A 72 -14.16 -15.35 9.90
CA ASN A 72 -12.83 -15.67 9.42
C ASN A 72 -12.05 -14.48 8.84
N ILE A 73 -12.35 -13.26 9.32
CA ILE A 73 -11.65 -12.03 8.97
C ILE A 73 -10.66 -11.71 10.09
N THR A 74 -9.38 -11.60 9.73
CA THR A 74 -8.31 -11.21 10.66
C THR A 74 -7.83 -9.81 10.33
N LEU A 75 -7.84 -8.93 11.33
CA LEU A 75 -7.16 -7.64 11.24
C LEU A 75 -5.75 -7.79 11.79
N THR A 76 -4.78 -7.18 11.13
CA THR A 76 -3.37 -7.26 11.51
C THR A 76 -2.85 -5.97 12.13
N ASP A 77 -3.49 -4.83 11.85
CA ASP A 77 -3.06 -3.52 12.33
C ASP A 77 -3.70 -3.13 13.67
N HIS A 78 -3.33 -3.84 14.73
CA HIS A 78 -3.77 -3.55 16.09
C HIS A 78 -2.71 -2.78 16.89
N GLY A 79 -3.15 -1.94 17.83
CA GLY A 79 -2.26 -1.37 18.84
C GLY A 79 -2.52 0.10 19.12
N ARG A 80 -1.53 0.77 19.71
CA ARG A 80 -1.56 2.22 19.96
C ARG A 80 -0.66 2.94 18.97
N GLY A 81 -1.05 4.18 18.67
CA GLY A 81 -0.25 5.09 17.85
C GLY A 81 -0.67 5.11 16.39
N CYS A 82 0.14 5.81 15.61
CA CYS A 82 0.00 5.94 14.18
C CYS A 82 1.41 5.87 13.60
N SER A 83 1.72 4.76 12.93
CA SER A 83 2.97 4.60 12.21
C SER A 83 2.83 5.24 10.84
N ASP A 84 3.93 5.79 10.33
CA ASP A 84 3.96 6.27 8.96
C ASP A 84 3.86 5.09 7.98
N ILE A 85 3.20 5.30 6.84
CA ILE A 85 3.07 4.28 5.80
C ILE A 85 4.22 4.42 4.82
N GLU A 86 5.13 3.44 4.83
CA GLU A 86 6.31 3.43 3.98
C GLU A 86 6.00 3.09 2.51
N LEU A 87 4.93 2.32 2.27
CA LEU A 87 4.52 1.87 0.95
C LEU A 87 3.00 1.77 0.87
N LEU A 88 2.42 2.38 -0.15
CA LEU A 88 1.01 2.24 -0.51
C LEU A 88 0.91 1.43 -1.81
N ILE A 89 0.09 0.39 -1.82
CA ILE A 89 -0.10 -0.51 -2.96
C ILE A 89 -1.57 -0.42 -3.39
N GLU A 90 -1.81 -0.22 -4.68
CA GLU A 90 -3.15 -0.20 -5.25
C GLU A 90 -3.79 -1.60 -5.27
N ALA A 91 -5.11 -1.65 -5.35
CA ALA A 91 -5.86 -2.90 -5.19
C ALA A 91 -5.57 -3.94 -6.28
N ASP A 92 -5.21 -3.48 -7.47
CA ASP A 92 -4.76 -4.29 -8.61
C ASP A 92 -3.49 -5.10 -8.27
N PHE A 93 -2.49 -4.46 -7.67
CA PHE A 93 -1.25 -5.11 -7.22
C PHE A 93 -1.43 -5.97 -5.97
N CYS A 94 -2.37 -5.58 -5.10
CA CYS A 94 -2.68 -6.32 -3.89
C CYS A 94 -3.24 -7.72 -4.19
N GLY A 95 -4.10 -7.83 -5.22
CA GLY A 95 -4.62 -9.11 -5.70
C GLY A 95 -3.51 -10.07 -6.14
N HIS A 96 -2.51 -9.58 -6.87
CA HIS A 96 -1.33 -10.35 -7.28
C HIS A 96 -0.55 -10.89 -6.07
N LEU A 97 -0.35 -10.06 -5.04
CA LEU A 97 0.39 -10.44 -3.83
C LEU A 97 -0.31 -11.56 -3.04
N PHE A 98 -1.64 -11.52 -2.95
CA PHE A 98 -2.40 -12.51 -2.18
C PHE A 98 -2.67 -13.81 -2.96
N SER A 99 -2.90 -13.71 -4.27
CA SER A 99 -3.23 -14.88 -5.10
C SER A 99 -2.02 -15.54 -5.75
N GLY A 100 -0.86 -14.88 -5.81
CA GLY A 100 0.28 -15.36 -6.58
C GLY A 100 0.00 -15.44 -8.09
N ASN A 101 -0.85 -14.54 -8.59
CA ASN A 101 -1.39 -14.53 -9.97
C ASN A 101 -2.26 -15.74 -10.33
N ILE A 102 -2.80 -16.43 -9.33
CA ILE A 102 -3.71 -17.56 -9.53
C ILE A 102 -5.15 -17.01 -9.49
N TRP A 103 -5.69 -16.69 -10.65
CA TRP A 103 -7.10 -16.35 -10.81
C TRP A 103 -7.86 -17.65 -11.10
N THR A 104 -8.43 -18.28 -10.07
CA THR A 104 -9.38 -19.41 -10.22
C THR A 104 -10.79 -18.92 -10.44
#